data_AF-A0A929FWL8-F1
#
_entry.id   AF-A0A929FWL8-F1
#
_cell.length_a   1.000
_cell.length_b   1.000
_cell.length_c   1.000
_cell.angle_alpha   90.00
_cell.angle_beta   90.00
_cell.angle_gamma   90.00
#
_symmetry.space_group_name_H-M   'P 1'
#
loop_
_entity.id
_entity.type
_entity.pdbx_description
1 polymer ?
#
loop_
_entity_poly.entity_id
_entity_poly.type
_entity_poly.pdbx_seq_one_letter_code
_entity_poly.pdbx_strand_id
1 'polypeptide(L)'
;MTEPFRFPDGQLAYNVEDLVRLCQQSPDDGINYLMREDLEKWLAYIGKTDLAQRAKKIRKESSLSDRERLDKFLAACQPTTTPESNQPESNQVEQPNPLQNILQAIKNFLAS
;
A
#
# COMPACT_ATOMS: atom_id res chain seq x y z
N MET A 1 -16.53 -23.50 2.19
CA MET A 1 -16.30 -22.47 1.16
C MET A 1 -16.51 -21.13 1.83
N THR A 2 -15.67 -20.14 1.55
CA THR A 2 -15.84 -18.77 2.05
C THR A 2 -16.83 -18.01 1.18
N GLU A 3 -17.73 -17.25 1.79
CA GLU A 3 -18.65 -16.37 1.07
C GLU A 3 -17.90 -15.23 0.34
N PRO A 4 -18.25 -14.93 -0.93
CA PRO A 4 -17.66 -13.83 -1.66
C PRO A 4 -18.11 -12.49 -1.09
N PHE A 5 -17.26 -11.47 -1.22
CA PHE A 5 -17.62 -10.10 -0.85
C PHE A 5 -18.58 -9.52 -1.89
N ARG A 6 -19.71 -8.94 -1.44
CA ARG A 6 -20.76 -8.45 -2.32
C ARG A 6 -20.75 -6.92 -2.39
N PHE A 7 -20.65 -6.39 -3.61
CA PHE A 7 -20.83 -4.97 -3.88
C PHE A 7 -22.31 -4.64 -4.16
N PRO A 8 -22.73 -3.37 -4.06
CA PRO A 8 -24.13 -2.97 -4.17
C PRO A 8 -24.68 -3.14 -5.60
N ASP A 9 -23.79 -3.12 -6.58
CA ASP A 9 -24.07 -3.33 -8.01
C ASP A 9 -24.24 -4.80 -8.40
N GLY A 10 -24.14 -5.72 -7.42
CA GLY A 10 -24.24 -7.16 -7.63
C GLY A 10 -22.93 -7.84 -8.01
N GLN A 11 -21.81 -7.10 -8.11
CA GLN A 11 -20.50 -7.69 -8.34
C GLN A 11 -20.00 -8.43 -7.09
N LEU A 12 -19.25 -9.50 -7.33
CA LEU A 12 -18.77 -10.42 -6.30
C LEU A 12 -17.25 -10.53 -6.38
N ALA A 13 -16.58 -10.33 -5.24
CA ALA A 13 -15.15 -10.60 -5.09
C ALA A 13 -14.94 -11.95 -4.41
N TYR A 14 -14.25 -12.87 -5.09
CA TYR A 14 -13.95 -14.21 -4.58
C TYR A 14 -12.54 -14.30 -3.97
N ASN A 15 -11.67 -13.37 -4.33
CA ASN A 15 -10.28 -13.30 -3.88
C ASN A 15 -9.86 -11.83 -3.70
N VAL A 16 -8.61 -11.62 -3.29
CA VAL A 16 -8.07 -10.27 -3.03
C VAL A 16 -7.94 -9.49 -4.33
N GLU A 17 -7.56 -10.14 -5.45
CA GLU A 17 -7.43 -9.47 -6.74
C GLU A 17 -8.76 -8.90 -7.23
N ASP A 18 -9.86 -9.67 -7.10
CA ASP A 18 -11.20 -9.22 -7.42
C ASP A 18 -11.60 -8.03 -6.53
N LEU A 19 -11.36 -8.13 -5.22
CA LEU A 19 -11.68 -7.05 -4.28
C LEU A 19 -10.97 -5.75 -4.66
N VAL A 20 -9.68 -5.82 -4.98
CA VAL A 20 -8.89 -4.68 -5.40
C VAL A 20 -9.44 -4.07 -6.68
N ARG A 21 -9.76 -4.91 -7.68
CA ARG A 21 -10.33 -4.46 -8.94
C ARG A 21 -11.67 -3.73 -8.73
N LEU A 22 -12.56 -4.29 -7.90
CA LEU A 22 -13.86 -3.68 -7.61
C LEU A 22 -13.71 -2.34 -6.88
N CYS A 23 -12.82 -2.26 -5.90
CA CYS A 23 -12.49 -0.99 -5.23
C CYS A 23 -11.85 0.06 -6.17
N GLN A 24 -11.12 -0.36 -7.20
CA GLN A 24 -10.60 0.55 -8.22
C GLN A 24 -11.70 1.07 -9.16
N GLN A 25 -12.69 0.24 -9.47
CA GLN A 25 -13.84 0.61 -10.31
C GLN A 25 -14.80 1.54 -9.57
N SER A 26 -15.03 1.27 -8.29
CA SER A 26 -15.96 2.02 -7.42
C SER A 26 -15.25 2.47 -6.14
N PRO A 27 -14.45 3.55 -6.20
CA PRO A 27 -13.63 3.97 -5.06
C PRO A 27 -14.43 4.49 -3.87
N ASP A 28 -15.57 5.15 -4.09
CA ASP A 28 -16.41 5.62 -2.98
C ASP A 28 -16.96 4.45 -2.16
N ASP A 29 -17.37 3.36 -2.82
CA ASP A 29 -17.76 2.12 -2.15
C ASP A 29 -16.58 1.49 -1.42
N GLY A 30 -15.40 1.43 -2.07
CA GLY A 30 -14.17 0.92 -1.46
C GLY A 30 -13.80 1.67 -0.17
N ILE A 31 -13.89 3.00 -0.18
CA ILE A 31 -13.71 3.85 1.00
C ILE A 31 -14.72 3.50 2.08
N ASN A 32 -16.00 3.44 1.73
CA ASN A 32 -17.07 3.15 2.69
C ASN A 32 -16.86 1.79 3.37
N TYR A 33 -16.54 0.75 2.60
CA TYR A 33 -16.25 -0.58 3.12
C TYR A 33 -15.00 -0.62 3.98
N LEU A 34 -13.94 0.13 3.59
CA LEU A 34 -12.73 0.24 4.40
C LEU A 34 -13.05 0.87 5.75
N MET A 35 -13.76 1.99 5.76
CA MET A 35 -14.10 2.73 6.98
C MET A 35 -15.04 1.96 7.91
N ARG A 36 -15.94 1.15 7.35
CA ARG A 36 -16.85 0.26 8.09
C ARG A 36 -16.21 -1.04 8.60
N GLU A 37 -14.92 -1.23 8.34
CA GLU A 37 -14.15 -2.43 8.70
C GLU A 37 -14.57 -3.69 7.95
N ASP A 38 -15.41 -3.55 6.91
CA ASP A 38 -15.95 -4.69 6.16
C ASP A 38 -14.83 -5.39 5.37
N LEU A 39 -13.89 -4.61 4.82
CA LEU A 39 -12.71 -5.16 4.12
C LEU A 39 -11.80 -5.93 5.08
N GLU A 40 -11.51 -5.40 6.28
CA GLU A 40 -10.69 -6.07 7.31
C GLU A 40 -11.32 -7.40 7.72
N LYS A 41 -12.62 -7.39 8.01
CA LYS A 41 -13.36 -8.60 8.44
C LYS A 41 -13.37 -9.66 7.35
N TRP A 42 -13.63 -9.27 6.10
CA TRP A 42 -13.67 -10.22 5.00
C TRP A 42 -12.29 -10.81 4.69
N LEU A 43 -11.24 -9.98 4.69
CA LEU A 43 -9.85 -10.45 4.51
C LEU A 43 -9.46 -11.46 5.60
N ALA A 44 -9.80 -11.19 6.86
CA ALA A 44 -9.56 -12.12 7.95
C ALA A 44 -10.34 -13.44 7.77
N TYR A 45 -11.60 -13.33 7.34
CA TYR A 45 -12.48 -14.48 7.10
C TYR A 45 -11.96 -15.42 6.00
N ILE A 46 -11.36 -14.89 4.93
CA ILE A 46 -10.73 -15.70 3.87
C ILE A 46 -9.29 -16.14 4.20
N GLY A 47 -8.83 -15.93 5.44
CA GLY A 47 -7.50 -16.35 5.92
C GLY A 47 -6.36 -15.40 5.52
N LYS A 48 -6.65 -14.20 5.02
CA LYS A 48 -5.65 -13.16 4.68
C LYS A 48 -5.41 -12.23 5.87
N THR A 49 -5.03 -12.81 7.00
CA THR A 49 -4.88 -12.11 8.29
C THR A 49 -3.85 -10.97 8.25
N ASP A 50 -2.76 -11.14 7.49
CA ASP A 50 -1.75 -10.08 7.30
C ASP A 50 -2.36 -8.84 6.62
N LEU A 51 -3.09 -9.04 5.52
CA LEU A 51 -3.77 -7.96 4.80
C LEU A 51 -4.87 -7.32 5.66
N ALA A 52 -5.62 -8.11 6.42
CA ALA A 52 -6.61 -7.59 7.36
C ALA A 52 -5.97 -6.66 8.40
N GLN A 53 -4.83 -7.06 8.96
CA GLN A 53 -4.08 -6.23 9.92
C GLN A 53 -3.52 -4.96 9.26
N ARG A 54 -3.04 -5.03 8.02
CA ARG A 54 -2.60 -3.84 7.26
C ARG A 54 -3.77 -2.90 7.00
N ALA A 55 -4.92 -3.41 6.56
CA ALA A 55 -6.14 -2.63 6.35
C ALA A 55 -6.57 -1.89 7.62
N LYS A 56 -6.53 -2.58 8.77
CA LYS A 56 -6.80 -1.99 10.08
C LYS A 56 -5.86 -0.83 10.40
N LYS A 57 -4.55 -1.00 10.17
CA LYS A 57 -3.55 0.04 10.44
C LYS A 57 -3.78 1.27 9.57
N ILE A 58 -3.97 1.06 8.26
CA ILE A 58 -4.20 2.12 7.28
C ILE A 58 -5.46 2.93 7.62
N ARG A 59 -6.58 2.25 7.93
CA ARG A 59 -7.83 2.91 8.33
C ARG A 59 -7.67 3.78 9.58
N LYS A 60 -6.86 3.36 10.54
CA LYS A 60 -6.63 4.09 11.80
C LYS A 60 -5.61 5.21 11.68
N GLU A 61 -4.96 5.37 10.53
CA GLU A 61 -3.97 6.41 10.30
C GLU A 61 -4.68 7.76 10.16
N SER A 62 -4.49 8.64 11.15
CA SER A 62 -5.19 9.92 11.25
C SER A 62 -4.67 10.99 10.29
N SER A 63 -3.47 10.83 9.76
CA SER A 63 -2.85 11.75 8.81
C SER A 63 -3.33 11.58 7.38
N LEU A 64 -4.06 10.50 7.08
CA LEU A 64 -4.54 10.20 5.73
C LEU A 64 -6.01 10.62 5.56
N SER A 65 -6.31 11.25 4.42
CA SER A 65 -7.68 11.36 3.93
C SER A 65 -8.25 9.99 3.56
N ASP A 66 -9.57 9.92 3.46
CA ASP A 66 -10.25 8.66 3.12
C ASP A 66 -9.81 8.09 1.76
N ARG A 67 -9.54 8.96 0.78
CA ARG A 67 -9.00 8.56 -0.52
C ARG A 67 -7.60 7.97 -0.40
N GLU A 68 -6.71 8.63 0.33
CA GLU A 68 -5.34 8.15 0.55
C GLU A 68 -5.31 6.82 1.31
N ARG A 69 -6.24 6.62 2.27
CA ARG A 69 -6.40 5.33 2.94
C ARG A 69 -6.76 4.22 1.96
N LEU A 70 -7.69 4.47 1.05
CA LEU A 70 -8.04 3.48 0.03
C LEU A 70 -6.86 3.19 -0.88
N ASP A 71 -6.18 4.22 -1.42
CA ASP A 71 -5.06 4.01 -2.33
C ASP A 71 -3.90 3.23 -1.65
N LYS A 72 -3.60 3.55 -0.38
CA LYS A 72 -2.60 2.82 0.42
C LYS A 72 -3.03 1.37 0.68
N PHE A 73 -4.33 1.13 0.92
CA PHE A 73 -4.87 -0.22 1.06
C PHE A 73 -4.74 -1.04 -0.23
N LEU A 74 -5.10 -0.45 -1.37
CA LEU A 74 -4.99 -1.12 -2.67
C LEU A 74 -3.54 -1.44 -3.01
N ALA A 75 -2.61 -0.53 -2.74
CA ALA A 75 -1.18 -0.78 -2.89
C ALA A 75 -0.69 -1.92 -1.98
N ALA A 76 -1.17 -1.98 -0.74
CA ALA A 76 -0.80 -3.05 0.20
C ALA A 76 -1.32 -4.44 -0.19
N CYS A 77 -2.38 -4.51 -1.01
CA CYS A 77 -2.96 -5.76 -1.51
C CYS A 77 -2.28 -6.27 -2.79
N GLN A 78 -1.51 -5.43 -3.49
CA GLN A 78 -0.74 -5.89 -4.63
C GLN A 78 0.37 -6.83 -4.17
N PRO A 79 0.62 -7.94 -4.89
CA PRO A 79 1.78 -8.78 -4.64
C PRO A 79 3.02 -7.93 -4.88
N THR A 80 3.67 -7.53 -3.78
CA THR A 80 4.84 -6.65 -3.83
C THR A 80 5.97 -7.35 -4.59
N THR A 81 6.29 -6.86 -5.79
CA THR A 81 7.68 -6.46 -6.02
C THR A 81 7.84 -5.16 -5.24
N THR A 82 8.56 -5.23 -4.12
CA THR A 82 8.87 -4.12 -3.21
C THR A 82 9.21 -2.84 -4.00
N PRO A 83 8.59 -1.70 -3.66
CA PRO A 83 9.40 -0.71 -2.98
C PRO A 83 8.75 -0.30 -1.67
N GLU A 84 9.57 -0.44 -0.65
CA GLU A 84 9.43 0.11 0.67
C GLU A 84 8.94 1.57 0.61
N SER A 85 7.86 1.82 1.35
CA SER A 85 7.39 3.14 1.74
C SER A 85 8.57 3.93 2.32
N ASN A 86 9.00 4.98 1.62
CA ASN A 86 9.78 6.08 2.21
C ASN A 86 9.01 6.62 3.43
N GLN A 87 9.40 6.18 4.63
CA GLN A 87 9.26 6.97 5.85
C GLN A 87 10.25 8.16 5.76
N PRO A 88 9.90 9.34 6.27
CA PRO A 88 10.91 10.35 6.57
C PRO A 88 11.80 9.84 7.71
N GLU A 89 13.07 9.64 7.36
CA GLU A 89 14.29 9.71 8.19
C GLU A 89 14.19 9.30 9.68
N SER A 90 14.74 8.12 10.01
CA SER A 90 15.77 7.99 11.04
C SER A 90 16.41 6.59 11.01
N ASN A 91 17.49 6.44 10.23
CA ASN A 91 18.74 5.79 10.65
C ASN A 91 19.67 5.58 9.44
N GLN A 92 20.89 6.06 9.62
CA GLN A 92 21.98 6.05 8.66
C GLN A 92 22.42 4.62 8.33
N VAL A 93 22.44 4.28 7.03
CA VAL A 93 23.45 3.39 6.44
C VAL A 93 23.82 3.98 5.08
N GLU A 94 25.02 4.55 5.00
CA GLU A 94 25.63 5.12 3.80
C GLU A 94 25.64 4.12 2.64
N GLN A 95 25.05 4.51 1.51
CA GLN A 95 25.48 4.04 0.19
C GLN A 95 26.14 5.22 -0.55
N PRO A 96 27.35 5.06 -1.12
CA PRO A 96 28.09 6.17 -1.69
C PRO A 96 27.40 6.66 -2.97
N ASN A 97 26.94 7.90 -2.95
CA ASN A 97 26.37 8.57 -4.10
C ASN A 97 27.38 8.62 -5.26
N PRO A 98 27.09 8.05 -6.44
CA PRO A 98 28.04 8.01 -7.57
C PRO A 98 28.41 9.39 -8.12
N LEU A 99 27.58 10.41 -7.85
CA LEU A 99 27.88 11.80 -8.22
C LEU A 99 28.97 12.44 -7.35
N GLN A 100 29.20 11.94 -6.14
CA GLN A 100 30.30 12.42 -5.29
C GLN A 100 31.68 11.95 -5.80
N ASN A 101 31.75 10.73 -6.34
CA ASN A 101 32.99 10.22 -6.94
C ASN A 101 33.43 11.00 -8.19
N ILE A 102 32.48 11.46 -9.01
CA ILE A 102 32.79 12.24 -10.21
C ILE A 102 33.32 13.63 -9.82
N LEU A 103 32.72 14.29 -8.83
CA LEU A 103 33.20 15.59 -8.35
C LEU A 103 34.58 15.51 -7.69
N GLN A 104 34.91 14.40 -7.01
CA GLN A 104 36.24 14.19 -6.46
C GLN A 104 37.30 13.84 -7.52
N ALA A 105 36.93 13.09 -8.56
CA ALA A 105 37.84 12.78 -9.66
C ALA A 105 38.25 14.06 -10.43
N ILE A 106 37.31 14.99 -10.64
CA ILE A 106 37.58 16.26 -11.33
C ILE A 106 38.51 17.16 -10.49
N LYS A 107 38.34 17.18 -9.17
CA LYS A 107 39.20 17.97 -8.27
C LYS A 107 40.65 17.47 -8.25
N ASN A 108 40.88 16.16 -8.28
CA ASN A 108 42.24 15.61 -8.28
C ASN A 108 42.97 15.80 -9.62
N PHE A 109 42.24 15.89 -10.73
CA PHE A 109 42.84 16.12 -12.05
C PHE A 109 43.29 17.58 -12.27
N LEU A 110 42.67 18.54 -11.58
CA LEU A 110 43.01 19.96 -11.67
C LEU A 110 44.12 20.41 -10.70
N ALA A 111 44.58 19.50 -9.83
CA ALA A 111 45.60 19.77 -8.81
C ALA A 111 46.96 19.12 -9.08
N SER A 112 47.20 18.57 -10.30
CA SER A 112 48.51 18.14 -10.79
C SER A 112 49.10 19.15 -11.77
#